data_AF-A0A2K6TLJ9-F1
#
_entry.id   AF-A0A2K6TLJ9-F1
#
_cell.length_a   1.000
_cell.length_b   1.000
_cell.length_c   1.000
_cell.angle_alpha   90.00
_cell.angle_beta   90.00
_cell.angle_gamma   90.00
#
_symmetry.space_group_name_H-M   'P 1'
#
loop_
_entity.id
_entity.type
_entity.pdbx_description
1 polymer ?
#
loop_
_entity_poly.entity_id
_entity_poly.type
_entity_poly.pdbx_seq_one_letter_code
_entity_poly.pdbx_strand_id
1 'polypeptide(L)'
;MTVTGLGWRDVLEAIKATRPIANPNPGFRQQLEEFGWGSSRKLRRQLEERFGESPFRDEEELRALLPLCRRCRQGSATSTASAGPHAAASEGSLQRLVPRSPREAHRPLPLLARVKQTFSCLPRCLSRKGGK
;
A
#
# COMPACT_ATOMS: atom_id res chain seq x y z
N MET A 1 -7.74 -5.17 -7.90
CA MET A 1 -8.31 -5.90 -9.06
C MET A 1 -9.29 -5.04 -9.82
N THR A 2 -10.50 -4.79 -9.31
CA THR A 2 -11.51 -3.99 -10.04
C THR A 2 -11.01 -2.59 -10.38
N VAL A 3 -10.48 -1.85 -9.39
CA VAL A 3 -10.03 -0.47 -9.59
C VAL A 3 -8.64 -0.33 -10.21
N THR A 4 -7.81 -1.40 -10.15
CA THR A 4 -6.37 -1.31 -10.47
C THR A 4 -5.94 -2.08 -11.70
N GLY A 5 -6.82 -2.76 -12.45
CA GLY A 5 -6.36 -3.59 -13.58
C GLY A 5 -5.71 -4.93 -13.19
N LEU A 6 -4.89 -4.93 -12.13
CA LEU A 6 -4.03 -6.04 -11.71
C LEU A 6 -4.77 -7.31 -11.29
N GLY A 7 -4.12 -8.45 -11.50
CA GLY A 7 -4.55 -9.76 -11.04
C GLY A 7 -4.50 -9.91 -9.52
N TRP A 8 -5.21 -10.90 -8.99
CA TRP A 8 -5.35 -11.06 -7.53
C TRP A 8 -4.02 -11.38 -6.83
N ARG A 9 -3.09 -12.07 -7.52
CA ARG A 9 -1.78 -12.44 -6.99
C ARG A 9 -0.91 -11.20 -6.75
N ASP A 10 -0.82 -10.33 -7.75
CA ASP A 10 -0.09 -9.06 -7.65
C ASP A 10 -0.70 -8.18 -6.56
N VAL A 11 -2.04 -8.06 -6.56
CA VAL A 11 -2.76 -7.28 -5.52
C VAL A 11 -2.47 -7.85 -4.12
N LEU A 12 -2.47 -9.16 -3.95
CA LEU A 12 -2.16 -9.79 -2.67
C LEU A 12 -0.71 -9.53 -2.24
N GLU A 13 0.26 -9.61 -3.16
CA GLU A 13 1.66 -9.30 -2.86
C GLU A 13 1.86 -7.83 -2.47
N ALA A 14 1.22 -6.90 -3.18
CA ALA A 14 1.23 -5.48 -2.80
C ALA A 14 0.59 -5.24 -1.43
N ILE A 15 -0.51 -5.94 -1.11
CA ILE A 15 -1.11 -5.88 0.23
C ILE A 15 -0.14 -6.41 1.28
N LYS A 16 0.55 -7.53 1.03
CA LYS A 16 1.53 -8.10 1.98
C LYS A 16 2.68 -7.15 2.27
N ALA A 17 3.08 -6.29 1.33
CA ALA A 17 4.11 -5.27 1.56
C ALA A 17 3.73 -4.27 2.67
N THR A 18 2.43 -4.05 2.90
CA THR A 18 1.92 -3.16 3.97
C THR A 18 1.29 -3.91 5.14
N ARG A 19 0.86 -5.16 4.93
CA ARG A 19 0.24 -6.04 5.92
C ARG A 19 0.78 -7.47 5.75
N PRO A 20 1.95 -7.80 6.32
CA PRO A 20 2.63 -9.08 6.06
C PRO A 20 1.83 -10.31 6.49
N ILE A 21 0.89 -10.15 7.42
CA ILE A 21 -0.02 -11.22 7.88
C ILE A 21 -1.15 -11.54 6.89
N ALA A 22 -1.25 -10.85 5.75
CA ALA A 22 -2.30 -11.08 4.77
C ALA A 22 -2.14 -12.46 4.10
N ASN A 23 -3.00 -13.40 4.48
CA ASN A 23 -2.98 -14.76 3.96
C ASN A 23 -4.41 -15.31 3.79
N PRO A 24 -5.08 -15.04 2.65
CA PRO A 24 -6.41 -15.61 2.40
C PRO A 24 -6.33 -17.14 2.36
N ASN A 25 -7.37 -17.81 2.89
CA ASN A 25 -7.49 -19.26 2.83
C ASN A 25 -7.64 -19.77 1.37
N PRO A 26 -7.43 -21.06 1.09
CA PRO A 26 -7.48 -21.59 -0.26
C PRO A 26 -8.80 -21.32 -1.00
N GLY A 27 -9.94 -21.45 -0.32
CA GLY A 27 -11.26 -21.16 -0.90
C GLY A 27 -11.39 -19.70 -1.34
N PHE A 28 -10.93 -18.75 -0.53
CA PHE A 28 -10.92 -17.33 -0.90
C PHE A 28 -9.95 -17.04 -2.06
N ARG A 29 -8.83 -17.75 -2.17
CA ARG A 29 -7.93 -17.61 -3.32
C ARG A 29 -8.60 -18.09 -4.61
N GLN A 30 -9.35 -19.19 -4.55
CA GLN A 30 -10.13 -19.68 -5.70
C GLN A 30 -11.18 -18.65 -6.13
N GLN A 31 -11.94 -18.10 -5.17
CA GLN A 31 -12.93 -17.05 -5.45
C GLN A 31 -12.27 -15.79 -6.06
N LEU A 32 -11.06 -15.42 -5.61
CA LEU A 32 -10.31 -14.30 -6.18
C LEU A 32 -9.84 -14.57 -7.62
N GLU A 33 -9.43 -15.80 -7.92
CA GLU A 33 -9.08 -16.23 -9.28
C GLU A 33 -10.31 -16.13 -10.20
N GLU A 34 -11.43 -16.75 -9.81
CA GLU A 34 -12.70 -16.71 -10.57
C GLU A 34 -13.19 -15.26 -10.80
N PHE A 35 -13.18 -14.45 -9.74
CA PHE A 35 -13.55 -13.04 -9.82
C PHE A 35 -12.65 -12.28 -10.79
N GLY A 36 -11.35 -12.58 -10.80
CA GLY A 36 -10.36 -11.95 -11.68
C GLY A 36 -10.63 -12.20 -13.15
N TRP A 37 -10.98 -13.42 -13.51
CA TRP A 37 -11.20 -13.81 -14.90
C TRP A 37 -12.51 -13.27 -15.49
N GLY A 38 -13.59 -13.25 -14.71
CA GLY A 38 -14.92 -12.86 -15.19
C GLY A 38 -15.39 -11.50 -14.68
N SER A 39 -15.82 -11.48 -13.41
CA SER A 39 -16.61 -10.40 -12.84
C SER A 39 -15.85 -9.08 -12.67
N SER A 40 -14.53 -9.11 -12.54
CA SER A 40 -13.71 -7.90 -12.29
C SER A 40 -13.83 -6.84 -13.38
N ARG A 41 -13.81 -7.23 -14.66
CA ARG A 41 -13.93 -6.31 -15.81
C ARG A 41 -15.34 -5.73 -15.92
N LYS A 42 -16.37 -6.56 -15.74
CA LYS A 42 -17.76 -6.11 -15.74
C LYS A 42 -18.00 -5.08 -14.64
N LEU A 43 -17.53 -5.36 -13.42
CA LEU A 43 -17.69 -4.44 -12.29
C LEU A 43 -16.89 -3.15 -12.48
N ARG A 44 -15.69 -3.20 -13.09
CA ARG A 44 -14.93 -1.99 -13.44
C ARG A 44 -15.74 -1.07 -14.35
N ARG A 45 -16.27 -1.61 -15.46
CA ARG A 45 -17.09 -0.84 -16.39
C ARG A 45 -18.32 -0.23 -15.69
N GLN A 46 -18.98 -0.99 -14.82
CA GLN A 46 -20.12 -0.48 -14.06
C GLN A 46 -19.75 0.65 -13.08
N LEU A 47 -18.54 0.63 -12.51
CA LEU A 47 -18.05 1.72 -11.68
C LEU A 47 -17.77 2.97 -12.53
N GLU A 48 -17.14 2.80 -13.68
CA GLU A 48 -16.85 3.89 -14.64
C GLU A 48 -18.15 4.51 -15.18
N GLU A 49 -19.13 3.71 -15.57
CA GLU A 49 -20.45 4.18 -16.02
C GLU A 49 -21.19 5.00 -14.95
N ARG A 50 -21.02 4.64 -13.67
CA ARG A 50 -21.75 5.28 -12.56
C ARG A 50 -21.05 6.48 -11.95
N PHE A 51 -19.72 6.49 -11.95
CA PHE A 51 -18.92 7.45 -11.19
C PHE A 51 -17.86 8.15 -12.03
N GLY A 52 -17.72 7.80 -13.32
CA GLY A 52 -16.67 8.28 -14.20
C GLY A 52 -15.33 7.56 -13.98
N GLU A 53 -14.31 8.05 -14.67
CA GLU A 53 -12.94 7.54 -14.54
C GLU A 53 -12.34 7.88 -13.16
N SER A 54 -11.48 6.99 -12.66
CA SER A 54 -10.80 7.22 -11.39
C SER A 54 -9.79 8.37 -11.52
N PRO A 55 -9.83 9.39 -10.64
CA PRO A 55 -8.81 10.44 -10.62
C PRO A 55 -7.48 9.96 -10.00
N PHE A 56 -7.41 8.71 -9.54
CA PHE A 56 -6.27 8.17 -8.81
C PHE A 56 -5.44 7.20 -9.67
N ARG A 57 -4.12 7.29 -9.53
CA ARG A 57 -3.12 6.43 -10.19
C ARG A 57 -2.87 5.14 -9.41
N ASP A 58 -3.96 4.44 -9.12
CA ASP A 58 -4.00 3.32 -8.17
C ASP A 58 -3.24 2.08 -8.67
N GLU A 59 -3.24 1.87 -9.99
CA GLU A 59 -2.51 0.78 -10.62
C GLU A 59 -1.00 0.97 -10.48
N GLU A 60 -0.48 2.17 -10.77
CA GLU A 60 0.94 2.48 -10.63
C GLU A 60 1.40 2.45 -9.17
N GLU A 61 0.56 2.94 -8.25
CA GLU A 61 0.85 2.90 -6.83
C GLU A 61 1.00 1.45 -6.32
N LEU A 62 0.10 0.55 -6.71
CA LEU A 62 0.22 -0.87 -6.36
C LEU A 62 1.44 -1.53 -7.01
N ARG A 63 1.73 -1.20 -8.28
CA ARG A 63 2.93 -1.74 -8.96
C ARG A 63 4.23 -1.32 -8.28
N ALA A 64 4.31 -0.11 -7.73
CA ALA A 64 5.47 0.35 -6.99
C ALA A 64 5.73 -0.44 -5.69
N LEU A 65 4.71 -1.10 -5.15
CA LEU A 65 4.83 -1.97 -3.97
C LEU A 65 5.25 -3.40 -4.32
N LEU A 66 5.10 -3.81 -5.58
CA LEU A 66 5.52 -5.13 -6.04
C LEU A 66 7.05 -5.20 -6.02
N PRO A 67 7.63 -6.34 -5.64
CA PRO A 67 9.07 -6.53 -5.73
C PRO A 67 9.53 -6.47 -7.21
N LEU A 68 10.07 -5.34 -7.63
CA LEU A 68 10.82 -5.20 -8.89
C LEU A 68 12.08 -6.07 -8.78
N CYS A 69 12.08 -7.26 -9.37
CA CYS A 69 13.20 -8.21 -9.45
C CYS A 69 13.99 -8.46 -8.13
N ARG A 70 13.91 -9.68 -7.59
CA ARG A 70 14.49 -10.14 -6.31
C ARG A 70 16.02 -9.94 -6.09
N ARG A 71 16.76 -9.32 -7.01
CA ARG A 71 18.23 -9.20 -6.94
C ARG A 71 18.75 -8.02 -6.11
N CYS A 72 17.91 -7.11 -5.62
CA CYS A 72 18.35 -5.99 -4.77
C CYS A 72 17.86 -6.03 -3.32
N ARG A 73 17.25 -7.14 -2.87
CA ARG A 73 16.78 -7.31 -1.47
C ARG A 73 17.71 -8.21 -0.63
N GLN A 74 18.96 -8.38 -1.06
CA GLN A 74 20.02 -9.12 -0.38
C GLN A 74 21.30 -8.26 -0.39
N GLY A 75 21.20 -7.08 0.20
CA GLY A 75 22.33 -6.21 0.43
C GLY A 75 21.94 -5.28 1.55
N SER A 76 22.61 -5.41 2.70
CA SER A 76 22.39 -4.64 3.92
C SER A 76 21.30 -5.17 4.85
N ALA A 77 21.63 -6.26 5.57
CA ALA A 77 21.51 -6.32 7.03
C ALA A 77 21.90 -7.72 7.54
N THR A 78 23.20 -7.94 7.77
CA THR A 78 23.71 -8.74 8.91
C THR A 78 25.20 -8.45 9.13
N SER A 79 25.42 -7.56 10.07
CA SER A 79 26.49 -7.49 11.09
C SER A 79 27.61 -8.55 11.06
N THR A 80 28.85 -8.09 11.24
CA THR A 80 29.69 -8.56 12.36
C THR A 80 30.81 -7.58 12.68
N ALA A 81 31.06 -7.46 13.97
CA ALA A 81 31.94 -6.52 14.62
C ALA A 81 33.42 -6.67 14.21
N SER A 82 34.15 -5.56 14.20
CA SER A 82 35.51 -5.57 14.72
C SER A 82 35.71 -4.29 15.53
N ALA A 83 35.97 -4.50 16.82
CA ALA A 83 36.36 -3.48 17.76
C ALA A 83 37.84 -3.13 17.56
N GLY A 84 38.17 -1.85 17.71
CA GLY A 84 39.53 -1.33 17.80
C GLY A 84 39.47 0.15 18.19
N PRO A 85 40.01 0.55 19.36
CA PRO A 85 39.84 1.89 19.91
C PRO A 85 40.90 2.86 19.37
N HIS A 86 40.64 4.17 19.39
CA HIS A 86 41.55 5.19 19.97
C HIS A 86 40.99 6.62 19.73
N ALA A 87 40.79 7.30 20.86
CA ALA A 87 40.70 8.74 21.17
C ALA A 87 40.70 9.80 20.04
N ALA A 88 39.76 10.75 20.13
CA ALA A 88 40.04 12.18 20.36
C ALA A 88 38.73 12.95 20.63
N ALA A 89 38.81 13.91 21.55
CA ALA A 89 37.69 14.62 22.14
C ALA A 89 37.29 15.90 21.39
N SER A 90 36.01 16.26 21.60
CA SER A 90 35.49 17.62 21.79
C SER A 90 35.15 18.54 20.60
N GLU A 91 33.96 19.16 20.79
CA GLU A 91 33.50 20.49 20.35
C GLU A 91 32.69 20.60 19.05
N GLY A 92 31.41 20.97 19.23
CA GLY A 92 30.91 22.17 18.57
C GLY A 92 29.89 22.00 17.44
N SER A 93 28.65 22.39 17.76
CA SER A 93 27.85 23.32 16.94
C SER A 93 27.05 22.82 15.73
N LEU A 94 25.72 22.96 15.89
CA LEU A 94 24.70 23.21 14.86
C LEU A 94 24.44 22.12 13.82
N GLN A 95 23.61 21.16 14.20
CA GLN A 95 22.86 20.36 13.23
C GLN A 95 21.81 21.25 12.54
N ARG A 96 22.23 21.80 11.41
CA ARG A 96 21.46 22.49 10.38
C ARG A 96 20.07 21.84 10.21
N LEU A 97 19.04 22.58 10.58
CA LEU A 97 17.64 22.25 10.29
C LEU A 97 17.49 22.05 8.77
N VAL A 98 17.23 20.82 8.35
CA VAL A 98 16.83 20.52 6.98
C VAL A 98 15.48 21.21 6.75
N PRO A 99 15.31 22.01 5.68
CA PRO A 99 14.02 22.58 5.35
C PRO A 99 13.00 21.46 5.23
N ARG A 100 11.96 21.48 6.08
CA ARG A 100 10.81 20.61 5.88
C ARG A 100 10.23 20.96 4.52
N SER A 101 10.15 19.95 3.64
CA SER A 101 9.48 20.08 2.37
C SER A 101 8.08 20.67 2.58
N PRO A 102 7.61 21.56 1.70
CA PRO A 102 6.29 22.17 1.83
C PRO A 102 5.26 21.07 2.05
N ARG A 103 4.53 21.19 3.16
CA ARG A 103 3.48 20.26 3.59
C ARG A 103 2.60 19.97 2.37
N GLU A 104 2.69 18.74 1.86
CA GLU A 104 2.03 18.24 0.65
C GLU A 104 0.51 18.14 0.93
N ALA A 105 -0.14 19.28 1.17
CA ALA A 105 -1.48 19.37 1.74
C ALA A 105 -2.58 18.92 0.76
N HIS A 106 -2.22 18.63 -0.50
CA HIS A 106 -3.15 18.27 -1.57
C HIS A 106 -2.88 16.91 -2.22
N ARG A 107 -1.94 16.10 -1.71
CA ARG A 107 -1.77 14.75 -2.27
C ARG A 107 -2.85 13.82 -1.70
N PRO A 108 -3.68 13.17 -2.54
CA PRO A 108 -4.59 12.16 -2.05
C PRO A 108 -3.80 11.02 -1.39
N LEU A 109 -4.37 10.47 -0.32
CA LEU A 109 -3.75 9.35 0.40
C LEU A 109 -3.49 8.17 -0.54
N PRO A 110 -2.44 7.37 -0.28
CA PRO A 110 -2.17 6.11 -0.97
C PRO A 110 -3.42 5.20 -1.01
N LEU A 111 -3.65 4.47 -2.09
CA LEU A 111 -4.77 3.54 -2.28
C LEU A 111 -4.98 2.64 -1.07
N LEU A 112 -3.95 1.95 -0.59
CA LEU A 112 -4.10 1.02 0.55
C LEU A 112 -4.44 1.75 1.85
N ALA A 113 -4.01 3.01 2.00
CA ALA A 113 -4.40 3.86 3.12
C ALA A 113 -5.86 4.32 3.00
N ARG A 114 -6.30 4.73 1.81
CA ARG A 114 -7.72 5.07 1.55
C ARG A 114 -8.62 3.88 1.82
N VAL A 115 -8.28 2.70 1.32
CA VAL A 115 -9.01 1.45 1.59
C VAL A 115 -9.10 1.21 3.11
N LYS A 116 -7.97 1.23 3.83
CA LYS A 116 -7.97 1.04 5.28
C LYS A 116 -8.90 2.03 5.99
N GLN A 117 -8.87 3.30 5.61
CA GLN A 117 -9.72 4.33 6.20
C GLN A 117 -11.21 4.05 5.96
N THR A 118 -11.60 3.72 4.73
CA THR A 118 -12.99 3.44 4.35
C THR A 118 -13.56 2.22 5.08
N PHE A 119 -12.78 1.14 5.25
CA PHE A 119 -13.28 -0.05 5.94
C PHE A 119 -13.26 0.08 7.47
N SER A 120 -12.38 0.91 8.03
CA SER A 120 -12.34 1.17 9.48
C SER A 120 -13.52 2.00 9.98
N CYS A 121 -14.17 2.79 9.12
CA CYS A 121 -15.35 3.56 9.48
C CYS A 121 -16.69 2.86 9.19
N LEU A 122 -16.69 1.71 8.48
CA LEU A 122 -17.93 0.98 8.16
C LEU A 122 -18.82 0.66 9.38
N PRO A 123 -18.31 0.22 10.55
CA PRO A 123 -19.17 -0.04 11.70
C PRO A 123 -19.91 1.22 12.19
N ARG A 124 -19.29 2.40 12.09
CA ARG A 124 -19.89 3.68 12.52
C ARG A 124 -20.82 4.28 11.45
N CYS A 125 -20.52 4.06 10.17
CA CYS A 125 -21.31 4.56 9.06
C CYS A 125 -22.60 3.75 8.82
N LEU A 126 -22.59 2.44 9.11
CA LEU A 126 -23.76 1.56 8.96
C LEU A 126 -24.78 1.74 10.10
N SER A 127 -24.34 1.99 11.34
CA SER A 127 -25.25 2.23 12.47
C SER A 127 -26.08 3.51 12.36
N ARG A 128 -25.65 4.50 11.58
CA ARG A 128 -26.34 5.80 11.45
C ARG A 128 -27.57 5.74 10.52
N LYS A 129 -27.84 4.59 9.88
CA LYS A 129 -28.95 4.41 8.92
C LYS A 129 -30.21 3.76 9.55
N GLY A 130 -30.28 3.69 10.88
CA GLY A 130 -31.40 3.11 11.64
C GLY A 130 -32.19 4.11 12.49
N GLY A 131 -32.22 5.39 12.12
CA GLY A 131 -33.04 6.40 12.79
C GLY A 131 -34.27 6.74 11.95
N LYS A 132 -35.37 6.03 12.19
CA LYS A 132 -36.71 6.46 11.81
C LYS A 132 -37.66 6.08 12.93
#